data_AF-A0A357YE46-F1
#
_entry.id   AF-A0A357YE46-F1
#
_cell.length_a   1.000
_cell.length_b   1.000
_cell.length_c   1.000
_cell.angle_alpha   90.00
_cell.angle_beta   90.00
_cell.angle_gamma   90.00
#
_symmetry.space_group_name_H-M   'P 1'
#
loop_
_entity.id
_entity.type
_entity.pdbx_description
1 polymer ?
#
loop_
_entity_poly.entity_id
_entity_poly.type
_entity_poly.pdbx_seq_one_letter_code
_entity_poly.pdbx_strand_id
1 'polypeptide(L)'
;MPSATPASSTIPTPLPPSCPAWRDNPLHTLEITSQSPQEFIDITAAVRRAIRSTGVRDGSALLFVPHTTAAVTLNENADSGVTRDLIVDLRRLAPASPAHRHGEGNSPAHLLSSLVGVSLTLIISEGAPLLGTWQGIYFCEFDGPRRRQLQIKVIAG
;
A
#
# COMPACT_ATOMS: atom_id res chain seq x y z
N MET A 1 -15.38 26.82 43.37
CA MET A 1 -15.27 25.83 42.28
C MET A 1 -16.11 26.32 41.11
N PRO A 2 -15.56 26.59 39.92
CA PRO A 2 -16.36 27.03 38.78
C PRO A 2 -16.99 25.81 38.09
N SER A 3 -18.31 25.86 37.88
CA SER A 3 -19.05 24.83 37.15
C SER A 3 -18.77 24.96 35.65
N ALA A 4 -18.24 23.90 35.04
CA ALA A 4 -18.07 23.82 33.60
C ALA A 4 -19.43 23.62 32.91
N THR A 5 -19.79 24.55 32.01
CA THR A 5 -20.88 24.40 31.06
C THR A 5 -20.54 23.30 30.05
N PRO A 6 -21.46 22.39 29.68
CA PRO A 6 -21.15 21.36 28.70
C PRO A 6 -21.11 21.99 27.30
N ALA A 7 -20.03 21.74 26.56
CA ALA A 7 -19.92 22.12 25.16
C ALA A 7 -20.95 21.34 24.34
N SER A 8 -21.85 22.06 23.66
CA SER A 8 -22.81 21.51 22.72
C SER A 8 -22.07 20.84 21.56
N SER A 9 -22.00 19.52 21.58
CA SER A 9 -21.58 18.67 20.45
C SER A 9 -22.62 18.78 19.33
N THR A 10 -22.51 19.79 18.47
CA THR A 10 -23.24 19.83 17.21
C THR A 10 -22.65 18.78 16.27
N ILE A 11 -23.39 17.68 16.08
CA ILE A 11 -23.19 16.74 14.98
C ILE A 11 -23.24 17.55 13.67
N PRO A 12 -22.26 17.42 12.75
CA PRO A 12 -22.31 18.15 11.49
C PRO A 12 -23.55 17.74 10.69
N THR A 13 -24.33 18.74 10.26
CA THR A 13 -25.51 18.56 9.42
C THR A 13 -25.14 17.87 8.09
N PRO A 14 -26.00 17.02 7.49
CA PRO A 14 -25.69 16.40 6.21
C PRO A 14 -25.49 17.49 5.14
N LEU A 15 -24.36 17.41 4.43
CA LEU A 15 -23.98 18.39 3.42
C LEU A 15 -24.90 18.33 2.17
N PRO A 16 -25.09 19.46 1.48
CA PRO A 16 -26.03 19.58 0.35
C PRO A 16 -25.65 18.70 -0.86
N PRO A 17 -26.64 18.36 -1.73
CA PRO A 17 -26.51 17.38 -2.81
C PRO A 17 -25.74 17.86 -4.06
N SER A 18 -25.11 19.04 -4.05
CA SER A 18 -24.31 19.58 -5.16
C SER A 18 -22.83 19.15 -5.14
N CYS A 19 -22.50 18.07 -4.43
CA CYS A 19 -21.11 17.65 -4.25
C CYS A 19 -20.58 16.93 -5.50
N PRO A 20 -19.37 17.24 -6.01
CA PRO A 20 -18.88 16.67 -7.26
C PRO A 20 -18.62 15.15 -7.15
N ALA A 21 -18.59 14.47 -8.31
CA ALA A 21 -18.50 13.02 -8.49
C ALA A 21 -17.32 12.29 -7.78
N TRP A 22 -16.39 13.01 -7.16
CA TRP A 22 -15.26 12.43 -6.43
C TRP A 22 -15.64 11.75 -5.10
N ARG A 23 -16.85 12.00 -4.58
CA ARG A 23 -17.33 11.36 -3.34
C ARG A 23 -17.42 9.84 -3.44
N ASP A 24 -17.66 9.32 -4.64
CA ASP A 24 -17.88 7.89 -4.87
C ASP A 24 -16.71 7.22 -5.58
N ASN A 25 -15.46 7.61 -5.30
CA ASN A 25 -14.33 6.79 -5.75
C ASN A 25 -14.36 5.46 -4.99
N PRO A 26 -14.72 4.34 -5.65
CA PRO A 26 -14.84 3.07 -4.97
C PRO A 26 -13.46 2.63 -4.47
N LEU A 27 -13.46 1.84 -3.40
CA LEU A 27 -12.26 1.12 -3.02
C LEU A 27 -11.97 0.09 -4.12
N HIS A 28 -10.80 0.19 -4.76
CA HIS A 28 -10.38 -0.80 -5.74
C HIS A 28 -9.53 -1.87 -5.05
N THR A 29 -9.90 -3.13 -5.26
CA THR A 29 -9.09 -4.27 -4.81
C THR A 29 -8.30 -4.83 -5.99
N LEU A 30 -6.98 -4.88 -5.84
CA LEU A 30 -6.08 -5.53 -6.77
C LEU A 30 -5.72 -6.92 -6.24
N GLU A 31 -6.10 -7.96 -6.98
CA GLU A 31 -5.69 -9.34 -6.71
C GLU A 31 -4.26 -9.59 -7.22
N ILE A 32 -3.44 -10.21 -6.40
CA ILE A 32 -2.02 -10.48 -6.68
C ILE A 32 -1.75 -11.94 -6.34
N THR A 33 -0.99 -12.64 -7.19
CA THR A 33 -0.58 -14.02 -6.90
C THR A 33 0.94 -14.07 -6.91
N SER A 34 1.53 -14.33 -5.74
CA SER A 34 2.96 -14.56 -5.61
C SER A 34 3.32 -15.99 -5.98
N GLN A 35 4.53 -16.17 -6.51
CA GLN A 35 5.06 -17.44 -7.00
C GLN A 35 6.25 -17.93 -6.17
N SER A 36 6.84 -17.06 -5.34
CA SER A 36 8.00 -17.37 -4.52
C SER A 36 7.80 -16.97 -3.04
N PRO A 37 8.56 -17.56 -2.10
CA PRO A 37 8.50 -17.18 -0.68
C PRO A 37 8.75 -15.69 -0.44
N GLN A 38 9.67 -15.10 -1.20
CA GLN A 38 9.91 -13.66 -1.21
C GLN A 38 9.95 -13.18 -2.65
N GLU A 39 9.21 -12.13 -2.96
CA GLU A 39 9.03 -11.66 -4.33
C GLU A 39 8.67 -10.17 -4.35
N PHE A 40 9.28 -9.43 -5.28
CA PHE A 40 8.89 -8.07 -5.61
C PHE A 40 8.11 -8.09 -6.92
N ILE A 41 6.81 -7.84 -6.83
CA ILE A 41 5.90 -7.88 -7.97
C ILE A 41 5.61 -6.44 -8.41
N ASP A 42 6.02 -6.06 -9.61
CA ASP A 42 5.73 -4.74 -10.16
C ASP A 42 4.22 -4.61 -10.44
N ILE A 43 3.56 -3.74 -9.67
CA ILE A 43 2.13 -3.43 -9.79
C ILE A 43 1.88 -2.05 -10.39
N THR A 44 2.91 -1.37 -10.89
CA THR A 44 2.83 0.01 -11.41
C THR A 44 1.75 0.16 -12.46
N ALA A 45 1.72 -0.74 -13.45
CA ALA A 45 0.73 -0.69 -14.52
C ALA A 45 -0.70 -0.92 -14.00
N ALA A 46 -0.88 -1.81 -13.01
CA ALA A 46 -2.17 -2.07 -12.40
C ALA A 46 -2.68 -0.88 -11.60
N VAL A 47 -1.81 -0.25 -10.79
CA VAL A 47 -2.13 0.96 -10.03
C VAL A 47 -2.48 2.13 -10.96
N ARG A 48 -1.70 2.35 -12.04
CA ARG A 48 -2.02 3.37 -13.06
C ARG A 48 -3.38 3.15 -13.70
N ARG A 49 -3.77 1.89 -13.98
CA ARG A 49 -5.11 1.58 -14.50
C ARG A 49 -6.20 1.88 -13.47
N ALA A 50 -6.00 1.50 -12.22
CA ALA A 50 -6.97 1.77 -11.15
C ALA A 50 -7.18 3.27 -10.93
N ILE A 51 -6.10 4.06 -10.86
CA ILE A 51 -6.19 5.53 -10.74
C ILE A 51 -6.95 6.11 -11.93
N ARG A 52 -6.56 5.75 -13.15
CA ARG A 52 -7.21 6.27 -14.37
C ARG A 52 -8.69 5.93 -14.46
N SER A 53 -9.13 4.76 -13.97
CA SER A 53 -10.55 4.40 -13.97
C SER A 53 -11.42 5.28 -13.06
N THR A 54 -10.83 6.01 -12.12
CA THR A 54 -11.57 6.95 -11.25
C THR A 54 -11.87 8.29 -11.93
N GLY A 55 -11.17 8.63 -13.01
CA GLY A 55 -11.26 9.96 -13.65
C GLY A 55 -10.64 11.11 -12.85
N VAL A 56 -10.06 10.84 -11.67
CA VAL A 56 -9.35 11.87 -10.88
C VAL A 56 -8.08 12.31 -11.60
N ARG A 57 -7.97 13.63 -11.80
CA ARG A 57 -6.82 14.27 -12.48
C ARG A 57 -5.73 14.68 -11.49
N ASP A 58 -6.11 15.27 -10.35
CA ASP A 58 -5.18 15.72 -9.32
C ASP A 58 -5.69 15.28 -7.95
N GLY A 59 -4.77 14.90 -7.05
CA GLY A 59 -5.12 14.39 -5.72
C GLY A 59 -4.11 13.39 -5.19
N SER A 60 -4.59 12.32 -4.54
CA SER A 60 -3.74 11.26 -4.00
C SER A 60 -4.35 9.86 -4.12
N ALA A 61 -3.49 8.85 -4.13
CA ALA A 61 -3.88 7.44 -4.01
C ALA A 61 -3.21 6.81 -2.79
N LEU A 62 -4.01 6.26 -1.88
CA LEU A 62 -3.54 5.38 -0.81
C LEU A 62 -3.54 3.93 -1.31
N LEU A 63 -2.37 3.31 -1.32
CA LEU A 63 -2.20 1.87 -1.47
C LEU A 63 -2.07 1.24 -0.09
N PHE A 64 -2.82 0.18 0.18
CA PHE A 64 -2.81 -0.50 1.47
C PHE A 64 -2.81 -2.02 1.31
N VAL A 65 -1.92 -2.70 2.01
CA VAL A 65 -1.76 -4.16 1.99
C VAL A 65 -2.38 -4.74 3.28
N PRO A 66 -3.55 -5.40 3.21
CA PRO A 66 -4.18 -6.03 4.38
C PRO A 66 -3.54 -7.38 4.76
N HIS A 67 -2.21 -7.47 4.72
CA HIS A 67 -1.44 -8.70 5.01
C HIS A 67 -0.23 -8.36 5.87
N THR A 68 -0.08 -9.02 7.02
CA THR A 68 1.00 -8.75 7.98
C THR A 68 2.37 -9.31 7.57
N THR A 69 2.43 -10.05 6.47
CA THR A 69 3.64 -10.70 5.94
C THR A 69 3.92 -10.25 4.50
N ALA A 70 3.31 -9.16 4.07
CA ALA A 70 3.54 -8.53 2.79
C ALA A 70 3.53 -7.00 2.96
N ALA A 71 3.99 -6.27 1.95
CA ALA A 71 4.17 -4.83 2.02
C ALA A 71 4.00 -4.18 0.64
N VAL A 72 4.07 -2.85 0.59
CA VAL A 72 4.12 -2.07 -0.64
C VAL A 72 5.23 -1.02 -0.55
N THR A 73 6.00 -0.85 -1.62
CA THR A 73 7.10 0.12 -1.64
C THR A 73 7.29 0.75 -3.03
N LEU A 74 8.09 1.82 -3.07
CA LEU A 74 8.68 2.35 -4.31
C LEU A 74 10.13 1.91 -4.40
N ASN A 75 10.55 1.43 -5.57
CA ASN A 75 11.95 1.12 -5.83
C ASN A 75 12.28 1.21 -7.32
N GLU A 76 13.51 0.86 -7.70
CA GLU A 76 13.96 0.88 -9.09
C GLU A 76 13.15 -0.08 -9.97
N ASN A 77 12.72 0.39 -11.15
CA ASN A 77 11.97 -0.39 -12.15
C ASN A 77 12.74 -0.69 -13.44
N ALA A 78 13.99 -0.24 -13.56
CA ALA A 78 14.80 -0.43 -14.76
C ALA A 78 15.60 -1.73 -14.75
N ASP A 79 16.16 -2.09 -13.60
CA ASP A 79 16.99 -3.28 -13.45
C ASP A 79 16.41 -4.25 -12.43
N SER A 80 16.02 -5.43 -12.90
CA SER A 80 15.57 -6.53 -12.04
C SER A 80 16.66 -7.05 -11.08
N GLY A 81 17.93 -6.70 -11.29
CA GLY A 81 19.03 -6.97 -10.38
C GLY A 81 18.81 -6.34 -9.00
N VAL A 82 18.29 -5.10 -8.95
CA VAL A 82 18.10 -4.38 -7.68
C VAL A 82 17.07 -5.06 -6.78
N THR A 83 15.94 -5.53 -7.32
CA THR A 83 14.96 -6.25 -6.51
C THR A 83 15.46 -7.62 -6.05
N ARG A 84 16.35 -8.27 -6.83
CA ARG A 84 17.01 -9.52 -6.41
C ARG A 84 18.00 -9.29 -5.28
N ASP A 85 18.81 -8.23 -5.36
CA ASP A 85 19.77 -7.87 -4.32
C ASP A 85 19.05 -7.47 -3.02
N LEU A 86 17.95 -6.71 -3.13
CA LEU A 86 17.08 -6.41 -1.99
C LEU A 86 16.55 -7.68 -1.32
N ILE A 87 16.11 -8.68 -2.07
CA ILE A 87 15.69 -9.97 -1.49
C ILE A 87 16.85 -10.65 -0.74
N VAL A 88 18.07 -10.63 -1.30
CA VAL A 88 19.25 -11.20 -0.63
C VAL A 88 19.54 -10.48 0.69
N ASP A 89 19.51 -9.15 0.68
CA ASP A 89 19.82 -8.35 1.87
C ASP A 89 18.73 -8.42 2.93
N LEU A 90 17.45 -8.46 2.53
CA LEU A 90 16.33 -8.64 3.47
C LEU A 90 16.38 -10.00 4.17
N ARG A 91 16.83 -11.06 3.48
CA ARG A 91 17.07 -12.38 4.12
C ARG A 91 18.19 -12.36 5.14
N ARG A 92 19.23 -11.54 4.90
CA ARG A 92 20.32 -11.34 5.87
C ARG A 92 19.87 -10.51 7.06
N LEU A 93 19.01 -9.53 6.83
CA LEU A 93 18.45 -8.66 7.87
C LEU A 93 17.48 -9.40 8.78
N ALA A 94 16.65 -10.29 8.22
CA ALA A 94 15.66 -11.08 8.94
C ALA A 94 15.88 -12.59 8.69
N PRO A 95 16.94 -13.20 9.25
CA PRO A 95 17.15 -14.62 9.12
C PRO A 95 16.13 -15.40 9.96
N ALA A 96 15.80 -16.62 9.53
CA ALA A 96 15.04 -17.53 10.37
C ALA A 96 15.84 -17.84 11.65
N SER A 97 15.16 -17.82 12.80
CA SER A 97 15.79 -18.07 14.10
C SER A 97 14.96 -19.04 14.94
N PRO A 98 15.58 -20.07 15.55
CA PRO A 98 14.88 -20.95 16.49
C PRO A 98 14.49 -20.23 17.79
N ALA A 99 15.01 -19.03 18.03
CA ALA A 99 14.62 -18.21 19.18
C ALA A 99 13.26 -17.52 18.99
N HIS A 100 12.72 -17.49 17.76
CA HIS A 100 11.36 -16.98 17.54
C HIS A 100 10.34 -17.88 18.23
N ARG A 101 9.48 -17.27 19.05
CA ARG A 101 8.41 -17.98 19.77
C ARG A 101 7.21 -18.30 18.88
N HIS A 102 7.07 -17.60 17.76
CA HIS A 102 5.96 -17.81 16.84
C HIS A 102 6.18 -19.08 16.02
N GLY A 103 5.30 -20.07 16.21
CA GLY A 103 5.48 -21.43 15.69
C GLY A 103 5.23 -21.62 14.19
N GLU A 104 4.61 -20.65 13.50
CA GLU A 104 4.33 -20.78 12.05
C GLU A 104 5.59 -20.59 11.18
N GLY A 105 6.69 -20.11 11.76
CA GLY A 105 7.99 -19.99 11.06
C GLY A 105 8.15 -18.75 10.19
N ASN A 106 7.13 -17.89 10.09
CA ASN A 106 7.13 -16.68 9.26
C ASN A 106 7.41 -15.37 10.04
N SER A 107 7.97 -15.46 11.27
CA SER A 107 8.42 -14.27 12.03
C SER A 107 9.29 -13.30 11.22
N PRO A 108 10.23 -13.78 10.38
CA PRO A 108 10.96 -12.89 9.48
C PRO A 108 10.05 -12.08 8.55
N ALA A 109 9.00 -12.68 8.00
CA ALA A 109 8.08 -12.00 7.08
C ALA A 109 7.32 -10.86 7.76
N HIS A 110 6.93 -11.04 9.03
CA HIS A 110 6.33 -10.00 9.84
C HIS A 110 7.28 -8.82 10.10
N LEU A 111 8.56 -9.12 10.41
CA LEU A 111 9.58 -8.09 10.60
C LEU A 111 9.78 -7.29 9.31
N LEU A 112 9.96 -7.97 8.17
CA LEU A 112 10.16 -7.32 6.87
C LEU A 112 8.93 -6.48 6.45
N SER A 113 7.71 -6.99 6.64
CA SER A 113 6.48 -6.24 6.38
C SER A 113 6.40 -4.96 7.22
N SER A 114 6.79 -5.04 8.50
CA SER A 114 6.80 -3.89 9.41
C SER A 114 7.87 -2.85 9.06
N LEU A 115 9.03 -3.28 8.57
CA LEU A 115 10.13 -2.40 8.16
C LEU A 115 9.87 -1.70 6.82
N VAL A 116 9.32 -2.42 5.84
CA VAL A 116 9.01 -1.86 4.52
C VAL A 116 7.74 -1.00 4.56
N GLY A 117 6.73 -1.44 5.31
CA GLY A 117 5.46 -0.74 5.49
C GLY A 117 4.32 -1.32 4.65
N VAL A 118 3.13 -1.38 5.26
CA VAL A 118 1.92 -1.92 4.63
C VAL A 118 1.16 -0.89 3.78
N SER A 119 1.62 0.36 3.72
CA SER A 119 0.93 1.42 3.00
C SER A 119 1.88 2.39 2.30
N LEU A 120 1.43 2.92 1.18
CA LEU A 120 2.12 3.93 0.39
C LEU A 120 1.10 4.96 -0.11
N THR A 121 1.37 6.25 0.09
CA THR A 121 0.56 7.33 -0.49
C THR A 121 1.28 7.90 -1.70
N LEU A 122 0.57 7.99 -2.82
CA LEU A 122 1.05 8.53 -4.08
C LEU A 122 0.35 9.86 -4.36
N ILE A 123 1.10 10.85 -4.83
CA ILE A 123 0.53 12.06 -5.43
C ILE A 123 -0.01 11.69 -6.81
N ILE A 124 -1.21 12.16 -7.15
CA ILE A 124 -1.77 12.08 -8.49
C ILE A 124 -1.67 13.46 -9.12
N SER A 125 -1.12 13.53 -10.33
CA SER A 125 -1.14 14.73 -11.15
C SER A 125 -1.36 14.35 -12.61
N GLU A 126 -2.13 15.15 -13.33
CA GLU A 126 -2.46 14.91 -14.75
C GLU A 126 -3.09 13.51 -15.00
N GLY A 127 -3.78 12.95 -14.01
CA GLY A 127 -4.45 11.65 -14.07
C GLY A 127 -3.51 10.44 -13.90
N ALA A 128 -2.28 10.65 -13.43
CA ALA A 128 -1.30 9.60 -13.20
C ALA A 128 -0.60 9.76 -11.84
N PRO A 129 -0.11 8.65 -11.23
CA PRO A 129 0.76 8.76 -10.07
C PRO A 129 2.06 9.47 -10.46
N LEU A 130 2.43 10.48 -9.68
CA LEU A 130 3.69 11.21 -9.82
C LEU A 130 4.83 10.33 -9.33
N LEU A 131 5.60 9.79 -10.27
CA LEU A 131 6.74 8.91 -10.03
C LEU A 131 7.98 9.49 -10.71
N GLY A 132 9.14 9.35 -10.07
CA GLY A 132 10.42 9.59 -10.72
C GLY A 132 10.68 8.61 -11.87
N THR A 133 11.62 8.93 -12.75
CA THR A 133 11.94 8.15 -13.96
C THR A 133 12.14 6.66 -13.68
N TRP A 134 12.80 6.35 -12.57
CA TRP A 134 13.18 4.98 -12.19
C TRP A 134 12.30 4.41 -11.09
N GLN A 135 11.22 5.08 -10.67
CA GLN A 135 10.36 4.57 -9.61
C GLN A 135 9.26 3.66 -10.16
N GLY A 136 9.27 2.41 -9.70
CA GLY A 136 8.17 1.46 -9.80
C GLY A 136 7.48 1.25 -8.45
N ILE A 137 6.22 0.85 -8.50
CA ILE A 137 5.40 0.47 -7.35
C ILE A 137 5.44 -1.06 -7.24
N TYR A 138 5.96 -1.56 -6.13
CA TYR A 138 6.12 -2.99 -5.90
C TYR A 138 5.23 -3.47 -4.76
N PHE A 139 4.53 -4.58 -5.01
CA PHE A 139 4.03 -5.43 -3.93
C PHE A 139 5.16 -6.35 -3.47
N CYS A 140 5.45 -6.34 -2.17
CA CYS A 140 6.51 -7.15 -1.58
C CYS A 140 5.86 -8.34 -0.86
N GLU A 141 5.99 -9.54 -1.41
CA GLU A 141 5.65 -10.78 -0.70
C GLU A 141 6.84 -11.21 0.16
N PHE A 142 6.57 -11.62 1.40
CA PHE A 142 7.60 -12.20 2.28
C PHE A 142 7.26 -13.58 2.85
N ASP A 143 6.06 -14.11 2.57
CA ASP A 143 5.58 -15.42 3.02
C ASP A 143 4.77 -16.13 1.92
N GLY A 144 5.26 -16.08 0.67
CA GLY A 144 4.60 -16.70 -0.49
C GLY A 144 4.93 -18.19 -0.66
N PRO A 145 4.41 -18.85 -1.72
CA PRO A 145 3.45 -18.34 -2.72
C PRO A 145 2.02 -18.30 -2.17
N ARG A 146 1.30 -17.19 -2.41
CA ARG A 146 -0.08 -16.97 -1.91
C ARG A 146 -0.87 -16.08 -2.86
N ARG A 147 -2.20 -16.17 -2.75
CA ARG A 147 -3.11 -15.14 -3.28
C ARG A 147 -3.22 -14.01 -2.26
N ARG A 148 -2.99 -12.80 -2.73
CA ARG A 148 -2.90 -11.57 -1.95
C ARG A 148 -3.79 -10.52 -2.56
N GLN A 149 -4.04 -9.49 -1.77
CA GLN A 149 -4.83 -8.35 -2.16
C GLN A 149 -4.08 -7.08 -1.79
N LEU A 150 -4.29 -6.04 -2.57
CA LEU A 150 -3.90 -4.66 -2.25
C LEU A 150 -5.10 -3.75 -2.50
N GLN A 151 -5.39 -2.89 -1.54
CA GLN A 151 -6.48 -1.92 -1.60
C GLN A 151 -5.96 -0.58 -2.13
N ILE A 152 -6.72 0.04 -3.02
CA ILE A 152 -6.40 1.33 -3.64
C ILE A 152 -7.58 2.26 -3.39
N LYS A 153 -7.34 3.33 -2.63
CA LYS A 153 -8.31 4.41 -2.43
C LYS A 153 -7.79 5.69 -3.06
N VAL A 154 -8.54 6.25 -4.00
CA VAL A 154 -8.21 7.53 -4.64
C VAL A 154 -9.03 8.65 -4.03
N ILE A 155 -8.38 9.75 -3.71
CA ILE A 155 -8.96 10.96 -3.13
C ILE A 155 -8.64 12.12 -4.08
N ALA A 156 -9.67 12.79 -4.58
CA ALA A 156 -9.48 14.00 -5.40
C ALA A 156 -8.96 15.16 -4.54
N GLY A 157 -8.09 15.98 -5.14
CA GLY A 157 -7.53 17.21 -4.55
C GLY A 157 -8.31 18.45 -4.91
#